data_AF-A0A0E0K1Q8-F1
#
_entry.id   AF-A0A0E0K1Q8-F1
#
_cell.length_a   1.000
_cell.length_b   1.000
_cell.length_c   1.000
_cell.angle_alpha   90.00
_cell.angle_beta   90.00
_cell.angle_gamma   90.00
#
_symmetry.space_group_name_H-M   'P 1'
#
loop_
_entity.id
_entity.type
_entity.pdbx_description
1 polymer ?
#
loop_
_entity_poly.entity_id
_entity_poly.type
_entity_poly.pdbx_seq_one_letter_code
_entity_poly.pdbx_strand_id
1 'polypeptide(L)'
;MASIPLVVQLLLLLLPLPLREHLWSSHRPNDVGAVGELHPIFVLPGVACSDLEARLTEAYRPSVARCGVMKGKGWFALWENSSELSTHHYNECFEEQMSLVYDPVANDYHNLPGVETRVPYLGIVKGYHQKQPSDKPWCLTELIEALEEMGYRDGDNMLGAPYDFRYAAPVPGQASQVYSRYYRELMELVETASKKHNKKVIILGHNLGGMVALEFVRNTSLAWRERYIKHLFLVTSMLSPGFVNLVKNLASGPEGSRILYVPNATDLSLRLMWRSFETSILPSPRVFGHKTIVITKQRNYSTYDVEDLLATIGFSAGIKPFRRRMVARMNYFEAPKVPLTCINEVGKRTPRQLVY
;
A
#
# COMPACT_ATOMS: atom_id res chain seq x y z
N MET A 1 33.62 -13.97 13.90
CA MET A 1 33.00 -12.62 13.93
C MET A 1 31.49 -12.81 14.00
N ALA A 2 30.82 -12.26 15.01
CA ALA A 2 29.37 -12.39 15.13
C ALA A 2 28.69 -11.59 14.01
N SER A 3 27.88 -12.25 13.18
CA SER A 3 27.08 -11.58 12.17
C SER A 3 26.15 -10.56 12.86
N ILE A 4 26.25 -9.29 12.46
CA ILE A 4 25.35 -8.24 12.94
C ILE A 4 23.92 -8.66 12.58
N PRO A 5 22.97 -8.68 13.54
CA PRO A 5 21.58 -9.02 13.24
C PRO A 5 21.04 -8.08 12.14
N LEU A 6 20.28 -8.61 11.18
CA LEU A 6 19.67 -7.78 10.12
C LEU A 6 18.86 -6.62 10.70
N VAL A 7 18.26 -6.78 11.88
CA VAL A 7 17.60 -5.69 12.63
C VAL A 7 18.55 -4.53 12.87
N VAL A 8 19.78 -4.80 13.32
CA VAL A 8 20.80 -3.77 13.54
C VAL A 8 21.25 -3.19 12.19
N GLN A 9 21.44 -4.00 11.15
CA GLN A 9 21.80 -3.49 9.81
C GLN A 9 20.72 -2.57 9.21
N LEU A 10 19.43 -2.93 9.35
CA LEU A 10 18.31 -2.08 8.92
C LEU A 10 18.18 -0.82 9.79
N LEU A 11 18.52 -0.87 11.08
CA LEU A 11 18.59 0.30 11.94
C LEU A 11 19.79 1.20 11.61
N LEU A 12 20.91 0.65 11.14
CA LEU A 12 22.06 1.42 10.65
C LEU A 12 21.69 2.23 9.39
N LEU A 13 20.69 1.80 8.62
CA LEU A 13 20.12 2.61 7.55
C LEU A 13 19.42 3.88 8.06
N LEU A 14 19.11 4.00 9.35
CA LEU A 14 18.55 5.24 9.91
C LEU A 14 19.64 6.24 10.32
N LEU A 15 20.92 5.89 10.27
CA LEU A 15 22.03 6.76 10.62
C LEU A 15 22.44 7.68 9.45
N PRO A 16 22.94 8.90 9.73
CA PRO A 16 23.53 9.78 8.71
C PRO A 16 24.66 9.08 7.95
N LEU A 17 24.78 9.34 6.64
CA LEU A 17 25.79 8.76 5.74
C LEU A 17 27.21 8.65 6.35
N PRO A 18 27.78 9.69 7.01
CA PRO A 18 29.13 9.59 7.58
C PRO A 18 29.27 8.54 8.70
N LEU A 19 28.23 8.40 9.53
CA LEU A 19 28.20 7.41 10.62
C LEU A 19 27.92 6.01 10.09
N ARG A 20 27.04 5.91 9.08
CA ARG A 20 26.75 4.67 8.37
C ARG A 20 28.00 4.11 7.69
N GLU A 21 28.75 4.94 6.97
CA GLU A 21 30.00 4.53 6.34
C GLU A 21 31.11 4.17 7.34
N HIS A 22 31.23 4.91 8.45
CA HIS A 22 32.22 4.59 9.48
C HIS A 22 31.93 3.23 10.16
N LEU A 23 30.66 2.93 10.41
CA LEU A 23 30.25 1.66 11.02
C LEU A 23 30.30 0.49 10.02
N TRP A 24 29.98 0.71 8.74
CA TRP A 24 30.09 -0.29 7.68
C TRP A 24 31.53 -0.58 7.25
N SER A 25 32.38 0.45 7.13
CA SER A 25 33.81 0.28 6.77
C SER A 25 34.58 -0.51 7.83
N SER A 26 34.25 -0.33 9.11
CA SER A 26 34.82 -1.07 10.23
C SER A 26 34.46 -2.57 10.24
N HIS A 27 33.50 -3.00 9.39
CA HIS A 27 32.92 -4.35 9.41
C HIS A 27 32.89 -5.03 8.02
N ARG A 28 33.62 -4.51 7.02
CA ARG A 28 33.82 -5.26 5.76
C ARG A 28 34.60 -6.55 6.06
N PRO A 29 34.04 -7.75 5.83
CA PRO A 29 34.80 -8.97 5.93
C PRO A 29 35.81 -8.98 4.79
N ASN A 30 37.10 -8.83 5.11
CA ASN A 30 38.17 -9.29 4.24
C ASN A 30 38.15 -10.83 4.27
N ASP A 31 37.22 -11.45 3.54
CA ASP A 31 37.34 -12.82 3.01
C ASP A 31 36.07 -13.21 2.24
N VAL A 32 36.24 -13.69 1.02
CA VAL A 32 35.20 -14.19 0.09
C VAL A 32 34.71 -15.60 0.49
N GLY A 33 34.72 -15.91 1.78
CA GLY A 33 34.38 -17.22 2.31
C GLY A 33 33.53 -17.10 3.58
N ALA A 34 32.25 -17.45 3.47
CA ALA A 34 31.25 -17.53 4.56
C ALA A 34 30.65 -16.20 5.05
N VAL A 35 29.99 -15.46 4.15
CA VAL A 35 28.84 -14.62 4.55
C VAL A 35 27.71 -15.60 4.90
N GLY A 36 27.29 -15.66 6.17
CA GLY A 36 26.11 -16.44 6.54
C GLY A 36 24.93 -15.99 5.66
N GLU A 37 24.39 -16.90 4.85
CA GLU A 37 23.38 -16.58 3.83
C GLU A 37 22.25 -15.70 4.39
N LEU A 38 21.88 -14.64 3.67
CA LEU A 38 20.82 -13.73 4.09
C LEU A 38 19.45 -14.45 4.10
N HIS A 39 18.59 -14.10 5.05
CA HIS A 39 17.19 -14.53 4.99
C HIS A 39 16.52 -13.83 3.80
N PRO A 40 15.75 -14.52 2.93
CA PRO A 40 15.05 -13.85 1.85
C PRO A 40 14.12 -12.75 2.37
N ILE A 41 14.14 -11.57 1.75
CA ILE A 41 13.34 -10.42 2.13
C ILE A 41 12.24 -10.15 1.10
N PHE A 42 11.01 -9.99 1.57
CA PHE A 42 9.85 -9.60 0.80
C PHE A 42 9.55 -8.14 1.08
N VAL A 43 9.56 -7.30 0.06
CA VAL A 43 9.39 -5.85 0.18
C VAL A 43 8.00 -5.48 -0.33
N LEU A 44 7.08 -5.07 0.55
CA LEU A 44 5.75 -4.57 0.20
C LEU A 44 5.78 -3.04 0.18
N PRO A 45 5.50 -2.41 -0.97
CA PRO A 45 5.76 -1.00 -1.14
C PRO A 45 4.60 -0.13 -0.62
N GLY A 46 4.78 1.19 -0.65
CA GLY A 46 3.72 2.12 -0.26
C GLY A 46 2.58 2.22 -1.28
N VAL A 47 1.56 3.00 -0.94
CA VAL A 47 0.48 3.36 -1.87
C VAL A 47 1.06 3.96 -3.16
N ALA A 48 0.48 3.59 -4.31
CA ALA A 48 0.87 4.04 -5.64
C ALA A 48 2.27 3.64 -6.12
N CYS A 49 3.00 2.80 -5.38
CA CYS A 49 4.27 2.27 -5.85
C CYS A 49 4.12 1.13 -6.85
N SER A 50 3.18 0.21 -6.58
CA SER A 50 2.87 -0.90 -7.49
C SER A 50 2.40 -0.36 -8.83
N ASP A 51 2.83 -1.02 -9.90
CA ASP A 51 2.23 -0.82 -11.22
C ASP A 51 0.82 -1.38 -11.25
N LEU A 52 -0.02 -0.78 -12.09
CA LEU A 52 -1.35 -1.31 -12.36
C LEU A 52 -1.60 -1.30 -13.86
N GLU A 53 -1.97 -2.45 -14.40
CA GLU A 53 -2.42 -2.58 -15.77
C GLU A 53 -3.93 -2.77 -15.80
N ALA A 54 -4.56 -2.33 -16.89
CA ALA A 54 -5.97 -2.54 -17.14
C ALA A 54 -6.23 -3.18 -18.51
N ARG A 55 -7.39 -3.82 -18.64
CA ARG A 55 -7.93 -4.33 -19.90
C ARG A 55 -9.41 -3.98 -19.97
N LEU A 56 -9.84 -3.44 -21.11
CA LEU A 56 -11.24 -3.06 -21.35
C LEU A 56 -11.95 -4.13 -22.18
N THR A 57 -13.05 -4.66 -21.67
CA THR A 57 -13.88 -5.67 -22.33
C THR A 57 -15.08 -5.05 -23.06
N GLU A 58 -15.82 -5.85 -23.82
CA GLU A 58 -17.05 -5.43 -24.49
C GLU A 58 -18.14 -4.94 -23.53
N ALA A 59 -18.11 -5.38 -22.27
CA ALA A 59 -19.03 -4.94 -21.24
C ALA A 59 -18.76 -3.51 -20.76
N TYR A 60 -17.57 -2.94 -21.05
CA TYR A 60 -17.22 -1.60 -20.60
C TYR A 60 -18.11 -0.57 -21.30
N ARG A 61 -18.70 0.33 -20.53
CA ARG A 61 -19.55 1.42 -21.01
C ARG A 61 -18.95 2.73 -20.51
N PRO A 62 -18.06 3.37 -21.30
CA PRO A 62 -17.36 4.56 -20.84
C PRO A 62 -18.31 5.76 -20.75
N SER A 63 -18.12 6.65 -19.77
CA SER A 63 -18.91 7.89 -19.67
C SER A 63 -18.64 8.83 -20.84
N VAL A 64 -17.45 8.77 -21.41
CA VAL A 64 -17.06 9.49 -22.63
C VAL A 64 -16.46 8.53 -23.64
N ALA A 65 -16.92 8.59 -24.90
CA ALA A 65 -16.53 7.63 -25.96
C ALA A 65 -15.00 7.43 -26.08
N ARG A 66 -14.20 8.49 -25.91
CA ARG A 66 -12.72 8.43 -25.96
C ARG A 66 -12.11 7.47 -24.94
N CYS A 67 -12.76 7.23 -23.80
CA CYS A 67 -12.25 6.31 -22.79
C CYS A 67 -12.33 4.84 -23.25
N GLY A 68 -13.13 4.54 -24.28
CA GLY A 68 -13.21 3.23 -24.90
C GLY A 68 -12.09 2.89 -25.88
N VAL A 69 -11.11 3.79 -26.14
CA VAL A 69 -10.09 3.62 -27.18
C VAL A 69 -9.22 2.36 -27.00
N MET A 70 -9.08 1.86 -25.76
CA MET A 70 -8.30 0.65 -25.45
C MET A 70 -9.11 -0.65 -25.48
N LYS A 71 -10.42 -0.60 -25.79
CA LYS A 71 -11.24 -1.81 -25.94
C LYS A 71 -10.69 -2.72 -27.03
N GLY A 72 -10.58 -4.00 -26.72
CA GLY A 72 -10.06 -5.01 -27.65
C GLY A 72 -8.55 -4.95 -27.90
N LYS A 73 -7.81 -4.01 -27.30
CA LYS A 73 -6.36 -3.82 -27.52
C LYS A 73 -5.46 -4.57 -26.52
N GLY A 74 -6.04 -5.36 -25.62
CA GLY A 74 -5.30 -6.11 -24.61
C GLY A 74 -5.03 -5.31 -23.33
N TRP A 75 -3.99 -5.71 -22.59
CA TRP A 75 -3.56 -5.03 -21.37
C TRP A 75 -2.78 -3.76 -21.70
N PHE A 76 -3.02 -2.69 -20.96
CA PHE A 76 -2.28 -1.43 -21.05
C PHE A 76 -1.93 -0.91 -19.65
N ALA A 77 -0.89 -0.10 -19.57
CA ALA A 77 -0.47 0.56 -18.34
C ALA A 77 -1.54 1.58 -17.90
N LEU A 78 -2.28 1.25 -16.84
CA LEU A 78 -3.20 2.19 -16.20
C LEU A 78 -2.43 3.12 -15.25
N TRP A 79 -1.47 2.57 -14.50
CA TRP A 79 -0.61 3.28 -13.58
C TRP A 79 0.82 2.73 -13.65
N GLU A 80 1.63 3.29 -14.54
CA GLU A 80 3.06 2.99 -14.70
C GLU A 80 3.87 4.27 -14.93
N ASN A 81 3.39 5.15 -15.82
CA ASN A 81 3.96 6.46 -16.08
C ASN A 81 2.85 7.51 -16.14
N SER A 82 2.79 8.39 -15.14
CA SER A 82 1.76 9.44 -15.06
C SER A 82 1.89 10.52 -16.14
N SER A 83 3.04 10.61 -16.82
CA SER A 83 3.27 11.59 -17.89
C SER A 83 2.40 11.32 -19.13
N GLU A 84 2.04 10.06 -19.38
CA GLU A 84 1.22 9.68 -20.54
C GLU A 84 -0.26 10.08 -20.38
N LEU A 85 -0.69 10.39 -19.15
CA LEU A 85 -2.06 10.81 -18.87
C LEU A 85 -2.38 12.18 -19.48
N SER A 86 -1.41 13.10 -19.45
CA SER A 86 -1.57 14.47 -19.95
C SER A 86 -1.36 14.60 -21.45
N THR A 87 -0.49 13.78 -22.06
CA THR A 87 -0.20 13.82 -23.50
C THR A 87 -1.41 13.51 -24.37
N HIS A 88 -2.45 12.88 -23.80
CA HIS A 88 -3.62 12.40 -24.54
C HIS A 88 -4.96 12.83 -23.93
N HIS A 89 -4.98 13.76 -22.96
CA HIS A 89 -6.20 14.19 -22.26
C HIS A 89 -6.98 13.01 -21.64
N TYR A 90 -6.29 11.98 -21.14
CA TYR A 90 -6.90 10.77 -20.60
C TYR A 90 -7.26 10.85 -19.12
N ASN A 91 -7.05 11.99 -18.44
CA ASN A 91 -7.31 12.12 -16.99
C ASN A 91 -8.69 11.62 -16.57
N GLU A 92 -9.76 12.02 -17.25
CA GLU A 92 -11.13 11.57 -16.95
C GLU A 92 -11.30 10.05 -17.17
N CYS A 93 -10.66 9.51 -18.20
CA CYS A 93 -10.68 8.09 -18.50
C CYS A 93 -9.88 7.28 -17.47
N PHE A 94 -8.74 7.80 -17.03
CA PHE A 94 -7.94 7.24 -15.95
C PHE A 94 -8.74 7.24 -14.66
N GLU A 95 -9.33 8.38 -14.25
CA GLU A 95 -10.14 8.48 -13.04
C GLU A 95 -11.32 7.48 -13.06
N GLU A 96 -12.01 7.34 -14.20
CA GLU A 96 -13.06 6.35 -14.38
C GLU A 96 -12.52 4.92 -14.26
N GLN A 97 -11.54 4.54 -15.07
CA GLN A 97 -11.01 3.17 -15.14
C GLN A 97 -10.28 2.73 -13.86
N MET A 98 -9.74 3.69 -13.11
CA MET A 98 -9.12 3.48 -11.82
C MET A 98 -10.16 3.25 -10.71
N SER A 99 -11.38 3.77 -10.87
CA SER A 99 -12.41 3.72 -9.81
C SER A 99 -12.92 2.31 -9.51
N LEU A 100 -13.26 2.08 -8.24
CA LEU A 100 -13.89 0.85 -7.77
C LEU A 100 -15.40 1.05 -7.52
N VAL A 101 -16.11 -0.07 -7.51
CA VAL A 101 -17.52 -0.14 -7.13
C VAL A 101 -17.65 -1.05 -5.92
N TYR A 102 -18.39 -0.60 -4.92
CA TYR A 102 -18.78 -1.45 -3.79
C TYR A 102 -20.03 -2.25 -4.13
N ASP A 103 -19.93 -3.57 -4.08
CA ASP A 103 -21.06 -4.49 -4.21
C ASP A 103 -21.68 -4.79 -2.83
N PRO A 104 -22.91 -4.35 -2.56
CA PRO A 104 -23.59 -4.64 -1.31
C PRO A 104 -23.98 -6.11 -1.14
N VAL A 105 -24.11 -6.91 -2.21
CA VAL A 105 -24.47 -8.33 -2.11
C VAL A 105 -23.24 -9.13 -1.68
N ALA A 106 -22.13 -9.02 -2.41
CA ALA A 106 -20.86 -9.64 -2.03
C ALA A 106 -20.25 -9.02 -0.76
N ASN A 107 -20.69 -7.81 -0.38
CA ASN A 107 -20.04 -6.99 0.63
C ASN A 107 -18.54 -6.83 0.32
N ASP A 108 -18.17 -6.58 -0.93
CA ASP A 108 -16.78 -6.44 -1.40
C ASP A 108 -16.68 -5.35 -2.47
N TYR A 109 -15.45 -4.98 -2.85
CA TYR A 109 -15.20 -4.07 -3.95
C TYR A 109 -14.83 -4.83 -5.22
N HIS A 110 -15.16 -4.26 -6.37
CA HIS A 110 -14.69 -4.75 -7.67
C HIS A 110 -14.45 -3.57 -8.62
N ASN A 111 -13.76 -3.82 -9.73
CA ASN A 111 -13.58 -2.83 -10.79
C ASN A 111 -14.93 -2.45 -11.43
N LEU A 112 -14.98 -1.32 -12.13
CA LEU A 112 -16.14 -0.99 -12.98
C LEU A 112 -16.49 -2.15 -13.95
N PRO A 113 -17.78 -2.37 -14.24
CA PRO A 113 -18.18 -3.37 -15.23
C PRO A 113 -17.43 -3.21 -16.56
N GLY A 114 -16.74 -4.27 -16.97
CA GLY A 114 -15.93 -4.32 -18.19
C GLY A 114 -14.51 -3.75 -18.07
N VAL A 115 -14.11 -3.25 -16.90
CA VAL A 115 -12.72 -2.95 -16.59
C VAL A 115 -12.12 -4.10 -15.80
N GLU A 116 -11.02 -4.65 -16.28
CA GLU A 116 -10.22 -5.62 -15.55
C GLU A 116 -8.88 -5.00 -15.19
N THR A 117 -8.32 -5.38 -14.05
CA THR A 117 -7.01 -4.90 -13.60
C THR A 117 -6.12 -6.05 -13.18
N ARG A 118 -4.80 -5.85 -13.31
CA ARG A 118 -3.79 -6.75 -12.76
C ARG A 118 -2.57 -5.96 -12.30
N VAL A 119 -1.85 -6.55 -11.37
CA VAL A 119 -0.61 -6.00 -10.82
C VAL A 119 0.54 -6.87 -11.31
N PRO A 120 1.42 -6.35 -12.18
CA PRO A 120 2.56 -7.11 -12.70
C PRO A 120 3.70 -7.21 -11.67
N TYR A 121 4.76 -7.93 -12.05
CA TYR A 121 6.05 -7.96 -11.35
C TYR A 121 6.08 -8.55 -9.94
N LEU A 122 5.15 -9.47 -9.60
CA LEU A 122 5.27 -10.26 -8.37
C LEU A 122 6.61 -11.03 -8.37
N GLY A 123 7.39 -10.84 -7.30
CA GLY A 123 8.73 -11.38 -7.14
C GLY A 123 9.86 -10.42 -7.47
N ILE A 124 9.60 -9.26 -8.07
CA ILE A 124 10.63 -8.34 -8.60
C ILE A 124 10.50 -6.96 -7.95
N VAL A 125 11.48 -6.53 -7.16
CA VAL A 125 11.48 -5.19 -6.53
C VAL A 125 11.75 -4.07 -7.52
N LYS A 126 12.45 -4.34 -8.62
CA LYS A 126 12.65 -3.37 -9.70
C LYS A 126 11.38 -3.10 -10.52
N GLY A 127 10.31 -3.86 -10.29
CA GLY A 127 8.97 -3.59 -10.83
C GLY A 127 8.25 -2.40 -10.18
N TYR A 128 8.85 -1.72 -9.20
CA TYR A 128 8.31 -0.48 -8.61
C TYR A 128 8.74 0.75 -9.41
N HIS A 129 8.28 0.84 -10.65
CA HIS A 129 8.77 1.85 -11.59
C HIS A 129 8.52 3.29 -11.13
N GLN A 130 9.39 4.20 -11.57
CA GLN A 130 9.25 5.65 -11.37
C GLN A 130 7.96 6.15 -12.03
N LYS A 131 7.04 6.73 -11.24
CA LYS A 131 5.73 7.15 -11.74
C LYS A 131 5.70 8.54 -12.36
N GLN A 132 6.62 9.41 -11.97
CA GLN A 132 6.67 10.81 -12.36
C GLN A 132 8.08 11.18 -12.84
N PRO A 133 8.21 12.10 -13.83
CA PRO A 133 9.49 12.64 -14.26
C PRO A 133 10.01 13.55 -13.15
N SER A 134 10.73 12.95 -12.20
CA SER A 134 11.35 13.61 -11.07
C SER A 134 12.75 13.05 -10.89
N ASP A 135 13.70 13.94 -10.62
CA ASP A 135 15.08 13.56 -10.29
C ASP A 135 15.19 12.86 -8.93
N LYS A 136 14.11 12.85 -8.14
CA LYS A 136 14.08 12.17 -6.84
C LYS A 136 13.70 10.71 -7.02
N PRO A 137 14.42 9.78 -6.39
CA PRO A 137 14.05 8.36 -6.38
C PRO A 137 12.61 8.19 -5.90
N TRP A 138 11.79 7.50 -6.68
CA TRP A 138 10.42 7.18 -6.31
C TRP A 138 10.35 5.94 -5.43
N CYS A 139 9.36 5.93 -4.53
CA CYS A 139 9.07 4.79 -3.67
C CYS A 139 10.28 4.31 -2.84
N LEU A 140 10.68 3.04 -2.98
CA LEU A 140 11.66 2.36 -2.15
C LEU A 140 13.03 2.22 -2.82
N THR A 141 13.32 2.96 -3.90
CA THR A 141 14.57 2.85 -4.66
C THR A 141 15.81 2.92 -3.79
N GLU A 142 15.94 3.94 -2.92
CA GLU A 142 17.10 4.07 -2.02
C GLU A 142 17.23 2.89 -1.04
N LEU A 143 16.10 2.33 -0.58
CA LEU A 143 16.10 1.15 0.28
C LEU A 143 16.55 -0.09 -0.49
N ILE A 144 16.08 -0.26 -1.72
CA ILE A 144 16.43 -1.37 -2.60
C ILE A 144 17.93 -1.33 -2.89
N GLU A 145 18.48 -0.18 -3.27
CA GLU A 145 19.91 0.01 -3.52
C GLU A 145 20.74 -0.33 -2.27
N ALA A 146 20.33 0.15 -1.09
CA ALA A 146 21.01 -0.18 0.16
C ALA A 146 20.95 -1.69 0.49
N LEU A 147 19.85 -2.38 0.17
CA LEU A 147 19.76 -3.84 0.32
C LEU A 147 20.67 -4.56 -0.69
N GLU A 148 20.79 -4.08 -1.92
CA GLU A 148 21.71 -4.63 -2.93
C GLU A 148 23.18 -4.50 -2.49
N GLU A 149 23.56 -3.38 -1.88
CA GLU A 149 24.87 -3.15 -1.25
C GLU A 149 25.15 -4.13 -0.11
N MET A 150 24.10 -4.55 0.62
CA MET A 150 24.19 -5.57 1.67
C MET A 150 24.30 -7.01 1.13
N GLY A 151 24.21 -7.21 -0.19
CA GLY A 151 24.32 -8.52 -0.83
C GLY A 151 22.98 -9.15 -1.23
N TYR A 152 21.86 -8.42 -1.11
CA TYR A 152 20.60 -8.86 -1.69
C TYR A 152 20.62 -8.76 -3.22
N ARG A 153 19.78 -9.57 -3.87
CA ARG A 153 19.63 -9.69 -5.31
C ARG A 153 18.15 -9.78 -5.66
N ASP A 154 17.71 -8.86 -6.52
CA ASP A 154 16.34 -8.79 -7.03
C ASP A 154 15.93 -10.11 -7.71
N GLY A 155 14.71 -10.57 -7.46
CA GLY A 155 14.16 -11.81 -8.00
C GLY A 155 14.76 -13.10 -7.41
N ASP A 156 15.73 -13.00 -6.49
CA ASP A 156 16.35 -14.17 -5.86
C ASP A 156 16.11 -14.24 -4.35
N ASN A 157 16.81 -13.40 -3.58
CA ASN A 157 16.65 -13.31 -2.12
C ASN A 157 16.08 -11.96 -1.68
N MET A 158 15.81 -11.05 -2.62
CA MET A 158 14.99 -9.86 -2.41
C MET A 158 13.86 -9.85 -3.42
N LEU A 159 12.64 -9.97 -2.91
CA LEU A 159 11.45 -10.20 -3.71
C LEU A 159 10.44 -9.05 -3.55
N GLY A 160 9.98 -8.53 -4.68
CA GLY A 160 8.88 -7.57 -4.71
C GLY A 160 7.55 -8.26 -4.45
N ALA A 161 6.70 -7.64 -3.65
CA ALA A 161 5.32 -8.05 -3.41
C ALA A 161 4.36 -6.86 -3.70
N PRO A 162 4.24 -6.45 -4.98
CA PRO A 162 3.30 -5.43 -5.39
C PRO A 162 1.85 -5.94 -5.25
N TYR A 163 0.95 -5.02 -4.95
CA TYR A 163 -0.47 -5.30 -4.75
C TYR A 163 -1.33 -4.15 -5.30
N ASP A 164 -2.62 -4.41 -5.50
CA ASP A 164 -3.57 -3.41 -5.99
C ASP A 164 -3.92 -2.45 -4.85
N PHE A 165 -3.28 -1.29 -4.84
CA PHE A 165 -3.34 -0.32 -3.75
C PHE A 165 -4.70 0.39 -3.61
N ARG A 166 -5.65 0.12 -4.51
CA ARG A 166 -7.02 0.62 -4.41
C ARG A 166 -7.84 -0.18 -3.39
N TYR A 167 -7.48 -1.45 -3.18
CA TYR A 167 -8.15 -2.36 -2.26
C TYR A 167 -7.45 -2.39 -0.89
N ALA A 168 -8.24 -2.47 0.19
CA ALA A 168 -7.68 -2.55 1.54
C ALA A 168 -7.55 -4.01 1.98
N ALA A 169 -6.33 -4.42 2.36
CA ALA A 169 -6.06 -5.79 2.81
C ALA A 169 -7.04 -6.27 3.87
N PRO A 170 -7.77 -7.39 3.68
CA PRO A 170 -8.86 -7.79 4.58
C PRO A 170 -8.31 -8.24 5.94
N VAL A 171 -8.97 -7.84 7.02
CA VAL A 171 -8.75 -8.50 8.32
C VAL A 171 -9.28 -9.94 8.26
N PRO A 172 -8.78 -10.87 9.07
CA PRO A 172 -9.27 -12.24 9.09
C PRO A 172 -10.80 -12.34 9.20
N GLY A 173 -11.40 -13.13 8.31
CA GLY A 173 -12.85 -13.31 8.20
C GLY A 173 -13.57 -12.31 7.29
N GLN A 174 -12.89 -11.27 6.80
CA GLN A 174 -13.46 -10.33 5.84
C GLN A 174 -13.23 -10.81 4.39
N ALA A 175 -14.28 -10.81 3.57
CA ALA A 175 -14.18 -11.20 2.17
C ALA A 175 -13.35 -10.18 1.36
N SER A 176 -12.47 -10.69 0.49
CA SER A 176 -11.84 -9.90 -0.57
C SER A 176 -11.38 -10.85 -1.68
N GLN A 177 -11.99 -10.76 -2.86
CA GLN A 177 -11.60 -11.63 -3.97
C GLN A 177 -10.15 -11.35 -4.43
N VAL A 178 -9.78 -10.07 -4.53
CA VAL A 178 -8.44 -9.63 -4.95
C VAL A 178 -7.37 -10.13 -3.97
N TYR A 179 -7.55 -9.92 -2.67
CA TYR A 179 -6.57 -10.37 -1.68
C TYR A 179 -6.57 -11.89 -1.47
N SER A 180 -7.70 -12.58 -1.65
CA SER A 180 -7.71 -14.05 -1.58
C SER A 180 -6.83 -14.68 -2.65
N ARG A 181 -6.82 -14.11 -3.87
CA ARG A 181 -5.90 -14.53 -4.94
C ARG A 181 -4.46 -14.14 -4.59
N TYR A 182 -4.24 -12.86 -4.28
CA TYR A 182 -2.91 -12.34 -4.00
C TYR A 182 -2.21 -13.05 -2.82
N TYR A 183 -2.92 -13.34 -1.73
CA TYR A 183 -2.34 -14.04 -0.57
C TYR A 183 -1.92 -15.47 -0.91
N ARG A 184 -2.67 -16.18 -1.76
CA ARG A 184 -2.27 -17.51 -2.22
C ARG A 184 -0.97 -17.44 -3.02
N GLU A 185 -0.88 -16.53 -3.99
CA GLU A 185 0.32 -16.33 -4.81
C GLU A 185 1.52 -15.89 -3.95
N LEU A 186 1.31 -15.00 -2.97
CA LEU A 186 2.36 -14.57 -2.05
C LEU A 186 2.80 -15.69 -1.10
N MET A 187 1.89 -16.53 -0.61
CA MET A 187 2.24 -17.72 0.19
C MET A 187 3.11 -18.69 -0.63
N GLU A 188 2.71 -19.00 -1.86
CA GLU A 188 3.48 -19.88 -2.76
C GLU A 188 4.89 -19.32 -3.02
N LEU A 189 5.01 -18.01 -3.22
CA LEU A 189 6.31 -17.35 -3.40
C LEU A 189 7.16 -17.39 -2.13
N VAL A 190 6.57 -17.15 -0.95
CA VAL A 190 7.25 -17.28 0.36
C VAL A 190 7.77 -18.70 0.56
N GLU A 191 6.95 -19.71 0.30
CA GLU A 191 7.34 -21.11 0.42
C GLU A 191 8.47 -21.48 -0.54
N THR A 192 8.41 -20.99 -1.78
CA THR A 192 9.42 -21.22 -2.82
C THR A 192 10.75 -20.58 -2.43
N ALA A 193 10.74 -19.30 -2.06
CA ALA A 193 11.94 -18.59 -1.62
C ALA A 193 12.53 -19.22 -0.34
N SER A 194 11.67 -19.61 0.60
CA SER A 194 12.10 -20.26 1.84
C SER A 194 12.77 -21.61 1.59
N LYS A 195 12.22 -22.44 0.70
CA LYS A 195 12.81 -23.72 0.30
C LYS A 195 14.13 -23.52 -0.45
N LYS A 196 14.18 -22.58 -1.40
CA LYS A 196 15.37 -22.30 -2.20
C LYS A 196 16.57 -21.90 -1.34
N HIS A 197 16.35 -21.05 -0.34
CA HIS A 197 17.40 -20.53 0.55
C HIS A 197 17.49 -21.27 1.88
N ASN A 198 16.73 -22.36 2.05
CA ASN A 198 16.62 -23.15 3.29
C ASN A 198 16.47 -22.28 4.57
N LYS A 199 15.69 -21.20 4.47
CA LYS A 199 15.57 -20.16 5.51
C LYS A 199 14.14 -19.65 5.61
N LYS A 200 13.75 -19.23 6.81
CA LYS A 200 12.55 -18.40 7.00
C LYS A 200 12.73 -17.06 6.29
N VAL A 201 11.65 -16.43 5.87
CA VAL A 201 11.66 -15.15 5.15
C VAL A 201 11.41 -13.98 6.08
N ILE A 202 11.86 -12.80 5.67
CA ILE A 202 11.57 -11.53 6.33
C ILE A 202 10.57 -10.78 5.47
N ILE A 203 9.56 -10.20 6.09
CA ILE A 203 8.58 -9.36 5.40
C ILE A 203 8.78 -7.93 5.87
N LEU A 204 9.00 -7.01 4.93
CA LEU A 204 9.11 -5.57 5.18
C LEU A 204 7.99 -4.86 4.44
N GLY A 205 7.11 -4.20 5.19
CA GLY A 205 6.06 -3.36 4.62
C GLY A 205 6.29 -1.88 4.92
N HIS A 206 6.24 -1.05 3.89
CA HIS A 206 6.32 0.41 4.00
C HIS A 206 4.95 1.06 3.81
N ASN A 207 4.58 2.02 4.65
CA ASN A 207 3.32 2.76 4.53
C ASN A 207 2.11 1.80 4.37
N LEU A 208 1.34 1.87 3.28
CA LEU A 208 0.21 0.98 3.02
C LEU A 208 0.65 -0.50 2.90
N GLY A 209 1.85 -0.77 2.38
CA GLY A 209 2.41 -2.12 2.31
C GLY A 209 2.63 -2.73 3.69
N GLY A 210 2.79 -1.89 4.72
CA GLY A 210 2.78 -2.31 6.12
C GLY A 210 1.43 -2.88 6.56
N MET A 211 0.31 -2.28 6.14
CA MET A 211 -1.02 -2.85 6.34
C MET A 211 -1.13 -4.21 5.65
N VAL A 212 -0.73 -4.27 4.38
CA VAL A 212 -0.85 -5.49 3.57
C VAL A 212 -0.01 -6.60 4.18
N ALA A 213 1.21 -6.31 4.62
CA ALA A 213 2.11 -7.27 5.27
C ALA A 213 1.53 -7.77 6.60
N LEU A 214 1.00 -6.86 7.43
CA LEU A 214 0.39 -7.20 8.71
C LEU A 214 -0.83 -8.11 8.51
N GLU A 215 -1.73 -7.75 7.61
CA GLU A 215 -2.95 -8.53 7.36
C GLU A 215 -2.65 -9.84 6.64
N PHE A 216 -1.66 -9.89 5.75
CA PHE A 216 -1.18 -11.14 5.15
C PHE A 216 -0.77 -12.13 6.24
N VAL A 217 0.14 -11.73 7.14
CA VAL A 217 0.61 -12.60 8.23
C VAL A 217 -0.56 -13.03 9.14
N ARG A 218 -1.49 -12.13 9.47
CA ARG A 218 -2.67 -12.43 10.29
C ARG A 218 -3.63 -13.43 9.65
N ASN A 219 -3.76 -13.40 8.32
CA ASN A 219 -4.63 -14.32 7.56
C ASN A 219 -4.01 -15.71 7.34
N THR A 220 -2.74 -15.92 7.67
CA THR A 220 -2.11 -17.25 7.63
C THR A 220 -2.34 -18.05 8.91
N SER A 221 -2.31 -19.38 8.83
CA SER A 221 -2.37 -20.23 10.03
C SER A 221 -1.14 -20.01 10.91
N LEU A 222 -1.26 -20.26 12.22
CA LEU A 222 -0.13 -20.14 13.15
C LEU A 222 1.03 -21.05 12.75
N ALA A 223 0.73 -22.32 12.43
CA ALA A 223 1.73 -23.28 11.98
C ALA A 223 2.47 -22.82 10.71
N TRP A 224 1.77 -22.18 9.77
CA TRP A 224 2.40 -21.67 8.55
C TRP A 224 3.36 -20.51 8.87
N ARG A 225 2.91 -19.50 9.63
CA ARG A 225 3.78 -18.34 9.93
C ARG A 225 4.95 -18.71 10.83
N GLU A 226 4.77 -19.64 11.76
CA GLU A 226 5.88 -20.18 12.57
C GLU A 226 6.89 -20.91 11.71
N ARG A 227 6.46 -21.62 10.66
CA ARG A 227 7.35 -22.32 9.74
C ARG A 227 8.12 -21.38 8.83
N TYR A 228 7.47 -20.38 8.26
CA TYR A 228 8.04 -19.60 7.15
C TYR A 228 8.49 -18.19 7.52
N ILE A 229 7.94 -17.55 8.54
CA ILE A 229 8.22 -16.13 8.83
C ILE A 229 9.29 -16.00 9.92
N LYS A 230 10.39 -15.33 9.59
CA LYS A 230 11.47 -15.00 10.52
C LYS A 230 11.12 -13.73 11.30
N HIS A 231 10.70 -12.69 10.59
CA HIS A 231 10.47 -11.36 11.16
C HIS A 231 9.55 -10.53 10.26
N LEU A 232 8.76 -9.65 10.87
CA LEU A 232 7.93 -8.65 10.21
C LEU A 232 8.44 -7.26 10.57
N PHE A 233 8.82 -6.47 9.57
CA PHE A 233 9.15 -5.05 9.70
C PHE A 233 7.99 -4.20 9.17
N LEU A 234 7.48 -3.32 10.02
CA LEU A 234 6.47 -2.33 9.69
C LEU A 234 7.13 -0.95 9.74
N VAL A 235 7.42 -0.38 8.57
CA VAL A 235 8.09 0.92 8.44
C VAL A 235 7.05 1.96 8.05
N THR A 236 6.92 3.00 8.88
CA THR A 236 5.99 4.14 8.70
C THR A 236 4.59 3.70 8.27
N SER A 237 4.12 2.58 8.84
CA SER A 237 3.00 1.85 8.28
C SER A 237 1.67 2.56 8.51
N MET A 238 0.88 2.65 7.45
CA MET A 238 -0.53 2.96 7.57
C MET A 238 -1.23 1.73 8.13
N LEU A 239 -1.90 1.85 9.26
CA LEU A 239 -2.61 0.74 9.90
C LEU A 239 -4.12 0.92 9.82
N SER A 240 -4.83 -0.19 10.03
CA SER A 240 -6.29 -0.31 10.06
C SER A 240 -7.05 0.77 10.88
N PRO A 241 -6.46 1.40 11.93
CA PRO A 241 -7.08 2.53 12.61
C PRO A 241 -7.11 3.88 11.86
N GLY A 242 -6.51 4.00 10.68
CA GLY A 242 -6.59 5.19 9.82
C GLY A 242 -5.97 6.47 10.40
N PHE A 243 -6.06 7.56 9.64
CA PHE A 243 -5.54 8.88 10.01
C PHE A 243 -6.31 10.03 9.33
N VAL A 244 -6.21 11.23 9.89
CA VAL A 244 -7.13 12.35 9.57
C VAL A 244 -7.01 12.87 8.14
N ASN A 245 -5.83 12.79 7.53
CA ASN A 245 -5.65 13.29 6.15
C ASN A 245 -6.54 12.54 5.13
N LEU A 246 -6.93 11.28 5.38
CA LEU A 246 -7.83 10.59 4.45
C LEU A 246 -9.26 11.15 4.50
N VAL A 247 -9.66 11.77 5.60
CA VAL A 247 -10.91 12.55 5.66
C VAL A 247 -10.84 13.75 4.72
N LYS A 248 -9.68 14.41 4.62
CA LYS A 248 -9.44 15.53 3.70
C LYS A 248 -9.61 15.07 2.24
N ASN A 249 -9.04 13.90 1.89
CA ASN A 249 -9.19 13.33 0.55
C ASN A 249 -10.66 13.11 0.18
N LEU A 250 -11.48 12.61 1.12
CA LEU A 250 -12.91 12.42 0.89
C LEU A 250 -13.69 13.74 0.79
N ALA A 251 -13.32 14.75 1.58
CA ALA A 251 -14.02 16.03 1.64
C ALA A 251 -13.65 16.97 0.47
N SER A 252 -12.36 17.18 0.23
CA SER A 252 -11.82 18.22 -0.67
C SER A 252 -10.94 17.69 -1.79
N GLY A 253 -10.61 16.40 -1.78
CA GLY A 253 -9.62 15.82 -2.68
C GLY A 253 -8.21 15.76 -2.07
N PRO A 254 -7.27 15.12 -2.77
CA PRO A 254 -5.93 14.77 -2.26
C PRO A 254 -4.94 15.95 -2.26
N GLU A 255 -5.33 17.09 -1.70
CA GLU A 255 -4.57 18.35 -1.77
C GLU A 255 -3.10 18.19 -1.35
N GLY A 256 -2.20 18.47 -2.30
CA GLY A 256 -0.76 18.39 -2.12
C GLY A 256 -0.18 16.97 -2.03
N SER A 257 -1.02 15.93 -2.15
CA SER A 257 -0.58 14.54 -2.18
C SER A 257 0.03 14.22 -3.54
N ARG A 258 1.37 14.14 -3.58
CA ARG A 258 2.10 13.68 -4.78
C ARG A 258 2.07 12.17 -4.97
N ILE A 259 1.31 11.44 -4.15
CA ILE A 259 1.25 9.97 -4.12
C ILE A 259 0.65 9.42 -5.43
N LEU A 260 -0.49 9.95 -5.86
CA LEU A 260 -1.08 9.70 -7.18
C LEU A 260 -1.15 11.03 -7.93
N TYR A 261 -0.06 11.39 -8.59
CA TYR A 261 -0.01 12.58 -9.43
C TYR A 261 -0.70 12.31 -10.76
N VAL A 262 -1.75 13.07 -11.04
CA VAL A 262 -2.41 13.12 -12.33
C VAL A 262 -2.17 14.54 -12.88
N PRO A 263 -1.38 14.70 -13.95
CA PRO A 263 -1.01 16.03 -14.41
C PRO A 263 -2.25 16.80 -14.88
N ASN A 264 -2.32 18.11 -14.59
CA ASN A 264 -3.45 19.01 -14.88
C ASN A 264 -4.79 18.67 -14.18
N ALA A 265 -4.84 17.66 -13.32
CA ALA A 265 -6.01 17.40 -12.49
C ALA A 265 -6.06 18.37 -11.30
N THR A 266 -7.28 18.68 -10.87
CA THR A 266 -7.51 19.42 -9.62
C THR A 266 -7.78 18.44 -8.48
N ASP A 267 -7.58 18.85 -7.23
CA ASP A 267 -7.91 17.98 -6.10
C ASP A 267 -9.38 17.56 -6.11
N LEU A 268 -10.27 18.50 -6.48
CA LEU A 268 -11.70 18.24 -6.56
C LEU A 268 -12.09 17.27 -7.69
N SER A 269 -11.38 17.26 -8.83
CA SER A 269 -11.65 16.27 -9.89
C SER A 269 -11.29 14.87 -9.42
N LEU A 270 -10.11 14.70 -8.80
CA LEU A 270 -9.65 13.41 -8.29
C LEU A 270 -10.49 12.86 -7.13
N ARG A 271 -11.27 13.70 -6.46
CA ARG A 271 -12.05 13.32 -5.26
C ARG A 271 -12.99 12.14 -5.49
N LEU A 272 -13.61 12.02 -6.66
CA LEU A 272 -14.53 10.91 -6.95
C LEU A 272 -13.79 9.57 -7.04
N MET A 273 -12.67 9.54 -7.74
CA MET A 273 -11.79 8.37 -7.79
C MET A 273 -11.31 7.97 -6.40
N TRP A 274 -10.83 8.92 -5.58
CA TRP A 274 -10.36 8.62 -4.21
C TRP A 274 -11.47 8.10 -3.30
N ARG A 275 -12.69 8.63 -3.41
CA ARG A 275 -13.88 8.13 -2.69
C ARG A 275 -14.20 6.69 -3.04
N SER A 276 -13.85 6.23 -4.24
CA SER A 276 -14.11 4.87 -4.69
C SER A 276 -13.16 3.84 -4.06
N PHE A 277 -11.94 4.25 -3.68
CA PHE A 277 -10.94 3.32 -3.15
C PHE A 277 -11.30 2.83 -1.75
N GLU A 278 -11.17 1.53 -1.54
CA GLU A 278 -11.35 0.91 -0.22
C GLU A 278 -10.26 1.35 0.77
N THR A 279 -9.10 1.80 0.28
CA THR A 279 -7.97 2.30 1.08
C THR A 279 -8.17 3.69 1.66
N SER A 280 -9.33 4.32 1.43
CA SER A 280 -9.75 5.56 2.11
C SER A 280 -10.17 5.29 3.57
N ILE A 281 -9.24 4.76 4.37
CA ILE A 281 -9.45 4.27 5.74
C ILE A 281 -9.50 5.44 6.72
N LEU A 282 -10.67 5.66 7.31
CA LEU A 282 -10.93 6.77 8.21
C LEU A 282 -10.40 6.53 9.64
N PRO A 283 -10.18 7.59 10.42
CA PRO A 283 -9.74 7.48 11.82
C PRO A 283 -10.67 6.64 12.68
N SER A 284 -10.11 5.69 13.43
CA SER A 284 -10.84 4.82 14.35
C SER A 284 -11.09 5.51 15.70
N PRO A 285 -12.28 5.33 16.30
CA PRO A 285 -12.57 5.78 17.67
C PRO A 285 -11.66 5.14 18.71
N ARG A 286 -11.06 3.98 18.46
CA ARG A 286 -10.11 3.35 19.40
C ARG A 286 -8.81 4.11 19.56
N VAL A 287 -8.40 4.88 18.55
CA VAL A 287 -7.16 5.68 18.60
C VAL A 287 -7.46 7.15 18.88
N PHE A 288 -8.52 7.69 18.28
CA PHE A 288 -8.85 9.11 18.37
C PHE A 288 -9.86 9.43 19.47
N GLY A 289 -10.61 8.45 19.97
CA GLY A 289 -11.67 8.67 20.96
C GLY A 289 -12.72 9.66 20.47
N HIS A 290 -13.25 10.46 21.41
CA HIS A 290 -14.23 11.52 21.13
C HIS A 290 -13.61 12.82 20.60
N LYS A 291 -12.33 12.81 20.18
CA LYS A 291 -11.70 14.01 19.65
C LYS A 291 -12.39 14.43 18.36
N THR A 292 -12.64 15.73 18.23
CA THR A 292 -13.13 16.34 17.00
C THR A 292 -12.07 16.23 15.90
N ILE A 293 -12.43 15.57 14.80
CA ILE A 293 -11.57 15.38 13.62
C ILE A 293 -11.88 16.37 12.50
N VAL A 294 -13.11 16.92 12.45
CA VAL A 294 -13.52 17.95 11.50
C VAL A 294 -14.33 19.03 12.20
N ILE A 295 -13.97 20.29 11.99
CA ILE A 295 -14.72 21.48 12.41
C ILE A 295 -15.26 22.15 11.16
N THR A 296 -16.54 22.50 11.20
CA THR A 296 -17.21 23.32 10.18
C THR A 296 -17.92 24.49 10.86
N LYS A 297 -18.42 25.46 10.10
CA LYS A 297 -19.23 26.56 10.65
C LYS A 297 -20.50 26.07 11.37
N GLN A 298 -21.07 24.93 10.96
CA GLN A 298 -22.36 24.44 11.45
C GLN A 298 -22.23 23.36 12.53
N ARG A 299 -21.26 22.46 12.41
CA ARG A 299 -21.10 21.29 13.29
C ARG A 299 -19.65 20.82 13.39
N ASN A 300 -19.33 20.26 14.55
CA ASN A 300 -18.10 19.52 14.80
C ASN A 300 -18.36 18.01 14.67
N TYR A 301 -17.45 17.30 14.02
CA TYR A 301 -17.53 15.85 13.81
C TYR A 301 -16.36 15.15 14.51
N SER A 302 -16.68 14.15 15.33
CA SER A 302 -15.74 13.20 15.89
C SER A 302 -15.66 11.92 15.05
N THR A 303 -14.86 10.95 15.48
CA THR A 303 -14.83 9.61 14.85
C THR A 303 -16.12 8.81 15.02
N TYR A 304 -17.02 9.23 15.92
CA TYR A 304 -18.35 8.63 16.08
C TYR A 304 -19.38 9.22 15.09
N ASP A 305 -19.09 10.38 14.50
CA ASP A 305 -19.98 11.10 13.60
C ASP A 305 -19.65 10.83 12.11
N VAL A 306 -18.91 9.76 11.81
CA VAL A 306 -18.39 9.51 10.45
C VAL A 306 -19.51 9.30 9.43
N GLU A 307 -20.61 8.63 9.78
CA GLU A 307 -21.73 8.46 8.86
C GLU A 307 -22.37 9.81 8.49
N ASP A 308 -22.60 10.66 9.49
CA ASP A 308 -23.11 12.01 9.30
C ASP A 308 -22.15 12.86 8.48
N LEU A 309 -20.86 12.80 8.78
CA LEU A 309 -19.82 13.50 8.03
C LEU A 309 -19.82 13.08 6.56
N LEU A 310 -19.91 11.78 6.26
CA LEU A 310 -19.99 11.26 4.90
C LEU A 310 -21.24 11.78 4.16
N ALA A 311 -22.39 11.87 4.85
CA ALA A 311 -23.59 12.49 4.28
C ALA A 311 -23.39 13.99 4.02
N THR A 312 -22.83 14.73 4.98
CA THR A 312 -22.60 16.18 4.89
C THR A 312 -21.67 16.56 3.72
N ILE A 313 -20.63 15.78 3.46
CA ILE A 313 -19.73 16.03 2.32
C ILE A 313 -20.30 15.54 0.98
N GLY A 314 -21.56 15.08 0.96
CA GLY A 314 -22.22 14.56 -0.24
C GLY A 314 -21.65 13.22 -0.72
N PHE A 315 -21.28 12.32 0.21
CA PHE A 315 -20.76 10.98 -0.08
C PHE A 315 -21.55 9.87 0.64
N SER A 316 -22.88 9.93 0.56
CA SER A 316 -23.76 8.93 1.18
C SER A 316 -23.51 7.50 0.71
N ALA A 317 -23.02 7.31 -0.52
CA ALA A 317 -22.62 6.00 -1.05
C ALA A 317 -21.51 5.31 -0.20
N GLY A 318 -20.68 6.09 0.49
CA GLY A 318 -19.62 5.58 1.37
C GLY A 318 -20.11 5.06 2.74
N ILE A 319 -21.33 5.38 3.15
CA ILE A 319 -21.85 5.03 4.49
C ILE A 319 -21.99 3.52 4.66
N LYS A 320 -22.55 2.83 3.66
CA LYS A 320 -22.75 1.37 3.72
C LYS A 320 -21.44 0.58 3.80
N PRO A 321 -20.43 0.80 2.93
CA PRO A 321 -19.14 0.13 3.06
C PRO A 321 -18.39 0.54 4.34
N PHE A 322 -18.51 1.79 4.79
CA PHE A 322 -17.97 2.20 6.09
C PHE A 322 -18.51 1.28 7.20
N ARG A 323 -19.84 1.18 7.32
CA ARG A 323 -20.49 0.38 8.37
C ARG A 323 -20.18 -1.10 8.27
N ARG A 324 -20.21 -1.68 7.06
CA ARG A 324 -20.13 -3.13 6.85
C ARG A 324 -18.71 -3.69 6.74
N ARG A 325 -17.71 -2.86 6.42
CA ARG A 325 -16.32 -3.30 6.23
C ARG A 325 -15.35 -2.54 7.11
N MET A 326 -15.39 -1.21 7.08
CA MET A 326 -14.40 -0.40 7.79
C MET A 326 -14.55 -0.47 9.32
N VAL A 327 -15.78 -0.49 9.85
CA VAL A 327 -16.00 -0.62 11.31
C VAL A 327 -15.41 -1.92 11.87
N ALA A 328 -15.49 -3.04 11.14
CA ALA A 328 -14.88 -4.31 11.57
C ALA A 328 -13.34 -4.16 11.66
N ARG A 329 -12.72 -3.60 10.63
CA ARG A 329 -11.29 -3.29 10.58
C ARG A 329 -10.86 -2.35 11.72
N MET A 330 -11.65 -1.31 12.01
CA MET A 330 -11.39 -0.35 13.09
C MET A 330 -11.37 -0.99 14.49
N ASN A 331 -11.90 -2.21 14.63
CA ASN A 331 -11.98 -2.96 15.87
C ASN A 331 -11.00 -4.14 15.95
N TYR A 332 -10.19 -4.39 14.91
CA TYR A 332 -9.31 -5.54 14.83
C TYR A 332 -7.86 -5.19 15.24
N PHE A 333 -7.42 -5.64 16.42
CA PHE A 333 -6.10 -5.32 17.01
C PHE A 333 -5.26 -6.56 17.36
N GLU A 334 -5.56 -7.71 16.77
CA GLU A 334 -4.89 -8.98 17.11
C GLU A 334 -3.41 -9.00 16.74
N ALA A 335 -2.55 -9.51 17.62
CA ALA A 335 -1.12 -9.60 17.32
C ALA A 335 -0.85 -10.55 16.13
N PRO A 336 0.14 -10.26 15.26
CA PRO A 336 0.48 -11.14 14.15
C PRO A 336 1.20 -12.43 14.59
N LYS A 337 1.55 -12.57 15.88
CA LYS A 337 2.20 -13.76 16.47
C LYS A 337 3.47 -14.20 15.72
N VAL A 338 4.23 -13.22 15.25
CA VAL A 338 5.59 -13.37 14.71
C VAL A 338 6.46 -12.28 15.32
N PRO A 339 7.80 -12.44 15.35
CA PRO A 339 8.70 -11.35 15.71
C PRO A 339 8.41 -10.11 14.86
N LEU A 340 8.21 -8.96 15.53
CA LEU A 340 7.73 -7.73 14.92
C LEU A 340 8.62 -6.56 15.33
N THR A 341 9.00 -5.73 14.36
CA THR A 341 9.61 -4.42 14.59
C THR A 341 8.78 -3.35 13.88
N CYS A 342 8.33 -2.36 14.64
CA CYS A 342 7.63 -1.19 14.10
C CYS A 342 8.57 0.02 14.16
N ILE A 343 8.81 0.66 13.02
CA ILE A 343 9.61 1.87 12.89
C ILE A 343 8.68 2.99 12.48
N ASN A 344 8.46 3.96 13.36
CA ASN A 344 7.57 5.10 13.11
C ASN A 344 8.32 6.42 13.29
N GLU A 345 8.06 7.38 12.42
CA GLU A 345 8.57 8.74 12.58
C GLU A 345 7.75 9.47 13.67
N VAL A 346 8.45 10.25 14.50
CA VAL A 346 7.85 11.08 15.56
C VAL A 346 8.40 12.51 15.45
N GLY A 347 7.68 13.48 16.02
CA GLY A 347 8.13 14.88 16.08
C GLY A 347 7.81 15.73 14.83
N LYS A 348 7.19 15.16 13.79
CA LYS A 348 6.65 15.93 12.66
C LYS A 348 5.21 16.38 12.90
N ARG A 349 4.90 17.63 12.56
CA ARG A 349 3.55 18.17 12.63
C ARG A 349 2.64 17.42 11.66
N THR A 350 1.69 16.66 12.21
CA THR A 350 0.74 15.85 11.45
C THR A 350 -0.68 16.32 11.80
N PRO A 351 -1.54 16.60 10.80
CA PRO A 351 -2.91 17.05 11.08
C PRO A 351 -3.68 16.04 11.94
N ARG A 352 -4.28 16.54 13.03
CA ARG A 352 -5.20 15.77 13.89
C ARG A 352 -6.65 16.25 13.80
N GLN A 353 -6.86 17.38 13.14
CA GLN A 353 -8.15 18.03 12.95
C GLN A 353 -8.11 18.83 11.66
N LEU A 354 -9.23 18.84 10.94
CA LEU A 354 -9.45 19.67 9.76
C LEU A 354 -10.44 20.78 10.13
N VAL A 355 -10.20 22.00 9.68
CA VAL A 355 -11.08 23.15 9.91
C VAL A 355 -11.48 23.69 8.53
N TYR A 356 -12.79 23.76 8.28
CA TYR A 356 -13.41 24.19 7.04
C TYR A 356 -14.30 25.43 7.21
#